data_AF-A0A8S2G698-F1
#
_entry.id   AF-A0A8S2G698-F1
#
_cell.length_a   1.000
_cell.length_b   1.000
_cell.length_c   1.000
_cell.angle_alpha   90.00
_cell.angle_beta   90.00
_cell.angle_gamma   90.00
#
_symmetry.space_group_name_H-M   'P 1'
#
loop_
_entity.id
_entity.type
_entity.pdbx_description
1 polymer ?
#
loop_
_entity_poly.entity_id
_entity_poly.type
_entity_poly.pdbx_seq_one_letter_code
_entity_poly.pdbx_strand_id
1 'polypeptide(L)'
;LTFDNSARTGKIRVRLDSQAQFRACDGKLLDQHDWTLMRRDLLIASLYHGYRLCKETMQYYNKKYFNNQTTTNTASIVTTRRKKKENHHNQLPLSEYYQFYSPWYFLMIITDLMVFAGTIIKIYILLKLVDDYNAAGLLLGVSSLFSWFGVLRYLSFFKKYNL
;
A
#
# COMPACT_ATOMS: atom_id res chain seq x y z
N LEU A 1 30.53 15.00 -16.67
CA LEU A 1 30.62 16.43 -17.01
C LEU A 1 30.11 16.61 -18.44
N THR A 2 29.07 17.40 -18.65
CA THR A 2 28.44 17.63 -19.96
C THR A 2 28.34 19.13 -20.23
N PHE A 3 28.67 19.50 -21.46
CA PHE A 3 28.60 20.88 -21.95
C PHE A 3 27.47 20.93 -22.97
N ASP A 4 26.36 21.58 -22.62
CA ASP A 4 25.18 21.71 -23.47
C ASP A 4 25.14 23.09 -24.12
N ASN A 5 25.27 23.09 -25.45
CA ASN A 5 25.13 24.26 -26.31
C ASN A 5 24.04 24.06 -27.38
N SER A 6 23.04 23.22 -27.10
CA SER A 6 21.95 22.92 -28.03
C SER A 6 21.17 24.17 -28.48
N ALA A 7 21.09 25.21 -27.63
CA ALA A 7 20.38 26.46 -27.94
C ALA A 7 21.17 27.44 -28.83
N ARG A 8 22.49 27.22 -29.06
CA ARG A 8 23.37 28.08 -29.89
C ARG A 8 23.30 29.58 -29.57
N THR A 9 23.00 29.95 -28.33
CA THR A 9 22.81 31.36 -27.90
C THR A 9 24.11 32.05 -27.47
N GLY A 10 25.26 31.40 -27.64
CA GLY A 10 26.53 31.85 -27.07
C GLY A 10 26.67 31.62 -25.56
N LYS A 11 25.66 31.01 -24.91
CA LYS A 11 25.71 30.56 -23.51
C LYS A 11 25.79 29.04 -23.46
N ILE A 12 26.89 28.51 -22.91
CA ILE A 12 27.10 27.07 -22.76
C ILE A 12 26.73 26.67 -21.34
N ARG A 13 25.76 25.76 -21.18
CA ARG A 13 25.35 25.23 -19.89
C ARG A 13 26.25 24.05 -19.53
N VAL A 14 26.96 24.15 -18.40
CA VAL A 14 27.81 23.07 -17.90
C VAL A 14 27.08 22.32 -16.80
N ARG A 15 27.02 20.99 -16.89
CA ARG A 15 26.44 20.11 -15.86
C ARG A 15 27.46 19.04 -15.44
N LEU A 16 27.56 18.79 -14.14
CA LEU A 16 28.33 17.68 -13.60
C LEU A 16 27.36 16.71 -12.93
N ASP A 17 27.03 15.61 -13.61
CA ASP A 17 26.33 14.49 -13.01
C ASP A 17 27.34 13.45 -12.52
N SER A 18 27.16 13.04 -11.27
CA SER A 18 27.90 11.94 -10.65
C SER A 18 26.90 10.81 -10.38
N GLN A 19 27.19 9.61 -10.87
CA GLN A 19 26.42 8.42 -10.56
C GLN A 19 27.14 7.62 -9.49
N ALA A 20 26.46 7.36 -8.37
CA ALA A 20 26.99 6.51 -7.31
C ALA A 20 26.96 5.05 -7.78
N GLN A 21 28.09 4.34 -7.63
CA GLN A 21 28.16 2.89 -7.78
C GLN A 21 28.56 2.28 -6.44
N PHE A 22 27.70 1.41 -5.90
CA PHE A 22 27.99 0.72 -4.65
C PHE A 22 28.80 -0.55 -4.95
N ARG A 23 30.06 -0.59 -4.52
CA ARG A 23 30.89 -1.79 -4.60
C ARG A 23 31.13 -2.38 -3.21
N ALA A 24 31.20 -3.70 -3.15
CA ALA A 24 31.66 -4.39 -1.95
C ALA A 24 33.16 -4.10 -1.75
N CYS A 25 33.54 -3.59 -0.58
CA CYS A 25 34.94 -3.52 -0.17
C CYS A 25 35.29 -4.78 0.63
N ASP A 26 36.44 -5.39 0.37
CA ASP A 26 36.92 -6.61 1.04
C ASP A 26 37.57 -6.33 2.41
N GLY A 27 37.15 -5.24 3.05
CA GLY A 27 37.65 -4.84 4.36
C GLY A 27 36.96 -5.65 5.46
N LYS A 28 37.74 -6.36 6.29
CA LYS A 28 37.22 -6.97 7.51
C LYS A 28 36.96 -5.88 8.55
N LEU A 29 35.70 -5.56 8.79
CA LEU A 29 35.29 -4.70 9.90
C LEU A 29 35.21 -5.53 11.18
N LEU A 30 35.90 -5.08 12.23
CA LEU A 30 36.05 -5.78 13.52
C LEU A 30 34.74 -5.87 14.34
N ASP A 31 33.65 -5.21 13.91
CA ASP A 31 32.38 -5.09 14.67
C ASP A 31 31.12 -5.29 13.79
N GLN A 32 31.29 -5.85 12.59
CA GLN A 32 30.20 -5.89 11.58
C GLN A 32 29.20 -7.03 11.76
N HIS A 33 29.51 -8.02 12.61
CA HIS A 33 28.67 -9.22 12.74
C HIS A 33 27.32 -8.89 13.39
N ASP A 34 27.28 -8.03 14.41
CA ASP A 34 26.05 -7.71 15.15
C ASP A 34 25.06 -6.88 14.33
N TRP A 35 25.53 -5.85 13.63
CA TRP A 35 24.66 -4.98 12.82
C TRP A 35 24.08 -5.69 11.59
N THR A 36 24.83 -6.62 10.99
CA THR A 36 24.38 -7.35 9.79
C THR A 36 23.40 -8.47 10.14
N LEU A 37 23.59 -9.16 11.27
CA LEU A 37 22.60 -10.09 11.81
C LEU A 37 21.32 -9.36 12.19
N MET A 38 21.43 -8.29 12.99
CA MET A 38 20.27 -7.51 13.44
C MET A 38 19.46 -6.96 12.26
N ARG A 39 20.13 -6.48 11.21
CA ARG A 39 19.45 -6.00 9.99
C ARG A 39 18.75 -7.12 9.23
N ARG A 40 19.32 -8.32 9.14
CA ARG A 40 18.68 -9.48 8.51
C ARG A 40 17.46 -9.94 9.29
N ASP A 41 17.58 -10.08 10.60
CA ASP A 41 16.50 -10.58 11.45
C ASP A 41 15.33 -9.60 11.50
N LEU A 42 15.60 -8.29 11.52
CA LEU A 42 14.56 -7.25 11.43
C LEU A 42 13.82 -7.31 10.09
N LEU A 43 14.52 -7.58 8.98
CA LEU A 43 13.90 -7.70 7.65
C LEU A 43 13.03 -8.96 7.55
N ILE A 44 13.51 -10.10 8.04
CA ILE A 44 12.74 -11.34 8.07
C ILE A 44 11.50 -11.18 8.95
N ALA A 45 11.65 -10.56 10.12
CA ALA A 45 10.53 -10.24 11.00
C ALA A 45 9.52 -9.31 10.31
N SER A 46 9.98 -8.34 9.51
CA SER A 46 9.09 -7.42 8.78
C SER A 46 8.29 -8.13 7.68
N LEU A 47 8.90 -9.09 6.96
CA LEU A 47 8.20 -9.93 5.98
C LEU A 47 7.15 -10.83 6.65
N TYR A 48 7.52 -11.47 7.76
CA TYR A 48 6.60 -12.33 8.51
C TYR A 48 5.40 -11.53 9.01
N HIS A 49 5.63 -10.35 9.57
CA HIS A 49 4.56 -9.44 10.00
C HIS A 49 3.70 -9.01 8.81
N GLY A 50 4.28 -8.59 7.69
CA GLY A 50 3.53 -8.19 6.49
C GLY A 50 2.66 -9.32 5.93
N TYR A 51 3.21 -10.54 5.86
CA TYR A 51 2.44 -11.72 5.42
C TYR A 51 1.30 -12.06 6.39
N ARG A 52 1.55 -11.99 7.71
CA ARG A 52 0.52 -12.25 8.72
C ARG A 52 -0.62 -11.23 8.63
N LEU A 53 -0.28 -9.94 8.55
CA LEU A 53 -1.24 -8.84 8.38
C LEU A 53 -2.09 -9.02 7.12
N CYS A 54 -1.45 -9.27 5.97
CA CYS A 54 -2.16 -9.50 4.70
C CYS A 54 -3.12 -10.70 4.77
N LYS A 55 -2.72 -11.79 5.44
CA LYS A 55 -3.58 -12.96 5.62
C LYS A 55 -4.78 -12.67 6.52
N GLU A 56 -4.57 -11.97 7.64
CA GLU A 56 -5.63 -11.57 8.57
C GLU A 56 -6.62 -10.59 7.91
N THR A 57 -6.13 -9.63 7.12
CA THR A 57 -6.98 -8.68 6.40
C THR A 57 -7.82 -9.37 5.32
N MET A 58 -7.23 -10.30 4.56
CA MET A 58 -7.96 -11.09 3.55
C MET A 58 -9.00 -12.02 4.18
N GLN A 59 -8.69 -12.68 5.29
CA GLN A 59 -9.65 -13.51 6.02
C GLN A 59 -10.81 -12.69 6.58
N TYR A 60 -10.52 -11.55 7.19
CA TYR A 60 -11.54 -10.63 7.68
C TYR A 60 -12.43 -10.11 6.54
N TYR A 61 -11.82 -9.75 5.39
CA TYR A 61 -12.55 -9.32 4.21
C TYR A 61 -13.48 -10.41 3.68
N ASN A 62 -12.98 -11.63 3.47
CA ASN A 62 -13.81 -12.74 2.97
C ASN A 62 -14.96 -13.07 3.93
N LYS A 63 -14.70 -13.07 5.24
CA LYS A 63 -15.73 -13.28 6.27
C LYS A 63 -16.79 -12.17 6.25
N LYS A 64 -16.37 -10.91 6.12
CA LYS A 64 -17.28 -9.76 6.05
C LYS A 64 -18.06 -9.71 4.73
N TYR A 65 -17.41 -10.00 3.62
CA TYR A 65 -18.03 -10.11 2.30
C TYR A 65 -19.14 -11.17 2.31
N PHE A 66 -18.83 -12.37 2.81
CA PHE A 66 -19.81 -13.46 2.91
C PHE A 66 -20.97 -13.09 3.83
N ASN A 67 -20.71 -12.58 5.04
CA ASN A 67 -21.77 -12.19 5.97
C ASN A 67 -22.66 -11.06 5.43
N ASN A 68 -22.06 -10.04 4.80
CA ASN A 68 -22.81 -8.94 4.17
C ASN A 68 -23.70 -9.46 3.04
N GLN A 69 -23.21 -10.41 2.22
CA GLN A 69 -23.99 -11.06 1.15
C GLN A 69 -25.20 -11.84 1.72
N THR A 70 -25.04 -12.53 2.85
CA THR A 70 -26.14 -13.29 3.49
C THR A 70 -27.21 -12.36 4.08
N THR A 71 -26.81 -11.22 4.66
CA THR A 71 -27.74 -10.21 5.19
C THR A 71 -28.46 -9.45 4.07
N THR A 72 -27.82 -9.17 2.94
CA THR A 72 -28.50 -8.55 1.78
C THR A 72 -29.45 -9.48 1.07
N ASN A 73 -29.12 -10.76 0.91
CA ASN A 73 -30.06 -11.72 0.33
C ASN A 73 -31.32 -11.84 1.20
N THR A 74 -31.19 -11.89 2.53
CA THR A 74 -32.37 -11.92 3.41
C THR A 74 -33.14 -10.59 3.43
N ALA A 75 -32.46 -9.43 3.46
CA ALA A 75 -33.10 -8.12 3.43
C ALA A 75 -33.77 -7.79 2.08
N SER A 76 -33.16 -8.16 0.95
CA SER A 76 -33.74 -8.01 -0.40
C SER A 76 -34.94 -8.94 -0.60
N ILE A 77 -34.92 -10.17 -0.07
CA ILE A 77 -36.08 -11.08 -0.07
C ILE A 77 -37.23 -10.53 0.80
N VAL A 78 -36.94 -9.93 1.95
CA VAL A 78 -37.96 -9.32 2.83
C VAL A 78 -38.51 -8.00 2.24
N THR A 79 -37.67 -7.18 1.61
CA THR A 79 -38.09 -5.91 1.00
C THR A 79 -38.79 -6.10 -0.35
N THR A 80 -38.40 -7.07 -1.18
CA THR A 80 -39.18 -7.44 -2.39
C THR A 80 -40.55 -8.02 -2.04
N ARG A 81 -40.67 -8.80 -0.94
CA ARG A 81 -42.00 -9.24 -0.45
C ARG A 81 -42.87 -8.08 0.03
N ARG A 82 -42.29 -7.03 0.63
CA ARG A 82 -43.05 -5.84 1.05
C ARG A 82 -43.41 -4.91 -0.12
N LYS A 83 -42.48 -4.66 -1.06
CA LYS A 83 -42.71 -3.77 -2.22
C LYS A 83 -43.60 -4.38 -3.31
N LYS A 84 -43.73 -5.72 -3.40
CA LYS A 84 -44.67 -6.36 -4.35
C LYS A 84 -46.16 -6.07 -4.03
N LYS A 85 -46.47 -5.49 -2.87
CA LYS A 85 -47.83 -5.07 -2.50
C LYS A 85 -48.16 -3.62 -2.91
N GLU A 86 -47.16 -2.82 -3.26
CA GLU A 86 -47.34 -1.42 -3.65
C GLU A 86 -46.45 -1.10 -4.87
N ASN A 87 -47.04 -1.33 -6.05
CA ASN A 87 -46.85 -0.60 -7.31
C ASN A 87 -45.44 -0.27 -7.85
N HIS A 88 -45.28 -0.72 -9.10
CA HIS A 88 -44.50 -0.15 -10.20
C HIS A 88 -42.97 -0.37 -10.29
N HIS A 89 -42.61 -0.87 -11.49
CA HIS A 89 -41.30 -0.88 -12.13
C HIS A 89 -40.44 0.32 -11.76
N ASN A 90 -39.37 0.09 -11.00
CA ASN A 90 -38.15 0.88 -11.10
C ASN A 90 -36.97 -0.06 -10.85
N GLN A 91 -36.06 -0.10 -11.81
CA GLN A 91 -34.82 -0.87 -11.74
C GLN A 91 -34.00 -0.35 -10.55
N LEU A 92 -33.46 -1.27 -9.74
CA LEU A 92 -32.68 -0.90 -8.56
C LEU A 92 -31.44 -0.09 -9.00
N PRO A 93 -31.21 1.12 -8.44
CA PRO A 93 -30.08 1.95 -8.85
C PRO A 93 -28.75 1.38 -8.35
N LEU A 94 -27.73 1.42 -9.21
CA LEU A 94 -26.34 1.03 -8.95
C LEU A 94 -25.72 1.72 -7.71
N SER A 95 -26.32 2.81 -7.22
CA SER A 95 -25.91 3.51 -6.00
C SER A 95 -26.03 2.66 -4.73
N GLU A 96 -26.95 1.69 -4.68
CA GLU A 96 -27.06 0.78 -3.53
C GLU A 96 -25.84 -0.17 -3.43
N TYR A 97 -25.15 -0.48 -4.52
CA TYR A 97 -23.97 -1.35 -4.52
C TYR A 97 -22.71 -0.67 -3.95
N TYR A 98 -22.53 0.64 -4.16
CA TYR A 98 -21.37 1.37 -3.64
C TYR A 98 -21.43 1.60 -2.12
N GLN A 99 -22.63 1.55 -1.52
CA GLN A 99 -22.78 1.60 -0.07
C GLN A 99 -22.20 0.36 0.64
N PHE A 100 -22.00 -0.74 -0.09
CA PHE A 100 -21.45 -1.99 0.46
C PHE A 100 -19.93 -2.00 0.55
N TYR A 101 -19.23 -1.21 -0.25
CA TYR A 101 -17.78 -1.22 -0.30
C TYR A 101 -17.21 -0.01 0.44
N SER A 102 -16.85 -0.19 1.71
CA SER A 102 -16.22 0.89 2.47
C SER A 102 -14.82 1.17 1.90
N PRO A 103 -14.55 2.40 1.40
CA PRO A 103 -13.30 2.74 0.70
C PRO A 103 -12.05 2.53 1.56
N TRP A 104 -12.21 2.55 2.89
CA TRP A 104 -11.16 2.26 3.86
C TRP A 104 -10.54 0.87 3.69
N TYR A 105 -11.30 -0.13 3.24
CA TYR A 105 -10.76 -1.49 3.05
C TYR A 105 -9.80 -1.57 1.88
N PHE A 106 -10.11 -0.90 0.77
CA PHE A 106 -9.24 -0.86 -0.40
C PHE A 106 -7.91 -0.19 -0.07
N LEU A 107 -7.97 0.89 0.72
CA LEU A 107 -6.79 1.60 1.20
C LEU A 107 -5.88 0.70 2.05
N MET A 108 -6.46 -0.11 2.95
CA MET A 108 -5.70 -1.08 3.77
C MET A 108 -5.04 -2.18 2.92
N ILE A 109 -5.71 -2.67 1.88
CA ILE A 109 -5.14 -3.70 0.98
C ILE A 109 -3.97 -3.11 0.19
N ILE A 110 -4.12 -1.89 -0.33
CA ILE A 110 -3.04 -1.21 -1.06
C ILE A 110 -1.83 -0.98 -0.15
N THR A 111 -2.03 -0.55 1.10
CA THR A 111 -0.92 -0.36 2.05
C THR A 111 -0.14 -1.65 2.27
N ASP A 112 -0.83 -2.77 2.47
CA ASP A 112 -0.20 -4.06 2.72
C ASP A 112 0.63 -4.51 1.50
N LEU A 113 0.10 -4.35 0.28
CA LEU A 113 0.81 -4.67 -0.96
C LEU A 113 2.05 -3.80 -1.16
N MET A 114 1.98 -2.50 -0.86
CA MET A 114 3.11 -1.58 -0.99
C MET A 114 4.22 -1.88 0.03
N VAL A 115 3.86 -2.23 1.27
CA VAL A 115 4.83 -2.68 2.30
C VAL A 115 5.50 -3.98 1.88
N PHE A 116 4.74 -4.94 1.37
CA PHE A 116 5.27 -6.22 0.90
C PHE A 116 6.23 -6.05 -0.30
N ALA A 117 5.84 -5.26 -1.31
CA ALA A 117 6.72 -4.97 -2.44
C ALA A 117 7.98 -4.20 -2.03
N GLY A 118 7.85 -3.18 -1.16
CA GLY A 118 8.99 -2.38 -0.70
C GLY A 118 9.98 -3.17 0.16
N THR A 119 9.51 -4.12 0.96
CA THR A 119 10.38 -5.02 1.74
C THR A 119 11.12 -6.01 0.86
N ILE A 120 10.48 -6.54 -0.19
CA ILE A 120 11.14 -7.37 -1.20
C ILE A 120 12.28 -6.62 -1.89
N ILE A 121 12.05 -5.38 -2.34
CA ILE A 121 13.12 -4.57 -2.98
C ILE A 121 14.27 -4.31 -2.01
N LYS A 122 13.99 -4.04 -0.73
CA LYS A 122 15.04 -3.90 0.30
C LYS A 122 15.90 -5.16 0.43
N ILE A 123 15.33 -6.35 0.25
CA ILE A 123 16.07 -7.62 0.28
C ILE A 123 16.94 -7.74 -0.96
N TYR A 124 16.42 -7.43 -2.15
CA TYR A 124 17.22 -7.42 -3.38
C TYR A 124 18.41 -6.46 -3.31
N ILE A 125 18.21 -5.28 -2.71
CA ILE A 125 19.28 -4.31 -2.41
C ILE A 125 20.31 -4.91 -1.44
N LEU A 126 19.85 -5.59 -0.38
CA LEU A 126 20.75 -6.21 0.59
C LEU A 126 21.58 -7.35 -0.04
N LEU A 127 21.00 -8.07 -1.00
CA LEU A 127 21.67 -9.09 -1.81
C LEU A 127 22.54 -8.51 -2.94
N LYS A 128 22.59 -7.17 -3.09
CA LYS A 128 23.33 -6.46 -4.16
C LYS A 128 22.91 -6.88 -5.57
N LEU A 129 21.65 -7.28 -5.74
CA LEU A 129 21.08 -7.67 -7.03
C LEU A 129 20.50 -6.46 -7.78
N VAL A 130 20.07 -5.42 -7.05
CA VAL A 130 19.40 -4.23 -7.57
C VAL A 130 19.83 -3.02 -6.74
N ASP A 131 20.13 -1.89 -7.39
CA ASP A 131 20.54 -0.63 -6.74
C ASP A 131 19.46 0.47 -6.78
N ASP A 132 18.17 0.06 -6.79
CA ASP A 132 17.03 0.99 -6.88
C ASP A 132 16.47 1.35 -5.49
N TYR A 133 17.22 2.19 -4.79
CA TYR A 133 16.83 2.72 -3.48
C TYR A 133 15.60 3.64 -3.57
N ASN A 134 15.41 4.30 -4.71
CA ASN A 134 14.32 5.25 -4.91
C ASN A 134 12.98 4.52 -4.94
N ALA A 135 12.88 3.38 -5.64
CA ALA A 135 11.67 2.57 -5.66
C ALA A 135 11.31 2.05 -4.27
N ALA A 136 12.26 1.46 -3.54
CA ALA A 136 12.03 0.98 -2.17
C ALA A 136 11.59 2.12 -1.22
N GLY A 137 12.25 3.28 -1.31
CA GLY A 137 11.92 4.46 -0.52
C GLY A 137 10.51 4.98 -0.81
N LEU A 138 10.13 5.07 -2.08
CA LEU A 138 8.81 5.53 -2.50
C LEU A 138 7.70 4.57 -2.04
N LEU A 139 7.86 3.27 -2.26
CA LEU A 139 6.87 2.25 -1.88
C LEU A 139 6.60 2.24 -0.37
N LEU A 140 7.66 2.26 0.44
CA LEU A 140 7.54 2.26 1.90
C LEU A 140 7.10 3.62 2.46
N GLY A 141 7.49 4.72 1.80
CA GLY A 141 7.08 6.06 2.19
C GLY A 141 5.59 6.29 1.94
N VAL A 142 5.11 5.94 0.74
CA VAL A 142 3.69 6.10 0.38
C VAL A 142 2.80 5.15 1.18
N SER A 143 3.26 3.93 1.49
CA SER A 143 2.50 3.04 2.36
C SER A 143 2.35 3.60 3.79
N SER A 144 3.39 4.26 4.31
CA SER A 144 3.31 4.98 5.60
C SER A 144 2.28 6.11 5.55
N LEU A 145 2.27 6.92 4.48
CA LEU A 145 1.28 8.00 4.30
C LEU A 145 -0.16 7.45 4.25
N PHE A 146 -0.39 6.37 3.52
CA PHE A 146 -1.71 5.73 3.50
C PHE A 146 -2.09 5.11 4.85
N SER A 147 -1.14 4.52 5.59
CA SER A 147 -1.40 4.06 6.97
C SER A 147 -1.93 5.19 7.87
N TRP A 148 -1.33 6.39 7.75
CA TRP A 148 -1.83 7.59 8.46
C TRP A 148 -3.22 8.02 8.01
N PHE A 149 -3.53 7.97 6.71
CA PHE A 149 -4.90 8.18 6.25
C PHE A 149 -5.87 7.15 6.83
N GLY A 150 -5.44 5.90 7.04
CA GLY A 150 -6.22 4.87 7.74
C GLY A 150 -6.68 5.29 9.13
N VAL A 151 -5.95 6.16 9.83
CA VAL A 151 -6.35 6.70 11.15
C VAL A 151 -7.62 7.54 11.06
N LEU A 152 -7.87 8.21 9.93
CA LEU A 152 -9.08 9.02 9.71
C LEU A 152 -10.37 8.18 9.75
N ARG A 153 -10.29 6.85 9.48
CA ARG A 153 -11.41 5.93 9.72
C ARG A 153 -11.90 6.01 11.16
N TYR A 154 -10.98 6.12 12.12
CA TYR A 154 -11.34 6.18 13.53
C TYR A 154 -11.99 7.52 13.93
N LEU A 155 -11.66 8.60 13.22
CA LEU A 155 -12.28 9.91 13.44
C LEU A 155 -13.74 9.95 12.96
N SER A 156 -14.09 9.16 11.94
CA SER A 156 -15.46 9.08 11.41
C SER A 156 -16.49 8.51 12.41
N PHE A 157 -16.04 7.87 13.51
CA PHE A 157 -16.94 7.39 14.57
C PHE A 157 -17.51 8.53 15.44
N PHE A 158 -16.82 9.67 15.49
CA PHE A 158 -17.27 10.81 16.25
C PHE A 158 -18.20 11.66 15.40
N LYS A 159 -19.48 11.76 15.81
CA LYS A 159 -20.50 12.58 15.13
C LYS A 159 -20.08 14.05 14.91
N LYS A 160 -19.12 14.57 15.69
CA LYS A 160 -18.59 15.93 15.57
C LYS A 160 -17.68 16.13 14.34
N TYR A 161 -17.09 15.07 13.80
CA TYR A 161 -16.14 15.13 12.67
C TYR A 161 -16.67 14.48 11.39
N ASN A 162 -17.87 13.89 11.43
CA ASN A 162 -18.58 13.36 10.27
C ASN A 162 -19.52 14.45 9.73
N LEU A 163 -18.97 15.38 8.94
CA LEU A 163 -19.70 16.45 8.25
C LEU A 163 -20.37 15.92 6.98
#